data_AF-A0A1I0RCA6-F1
#
_entry.id   AF-A0A1I0RCA6-F1
#
_cell.length_a   1.000
_cell.length_b   1.000
_cell.length_c   1.000
_cell.angle_alpha   90.00
_cell.angle_beta   90.00
_cell.angle_gamma   90.00
#
_symmetry.space_group_name_H-M   'P 1'
#
loop_
_entity.id
_entity.type
_entity.pdbx_description
1 polymer ?
#
loop_
_entity_poly.entity_id
_entity_poly.type
_entity_poly.pdbx_seq_one_letter_code
_entity_poly.pdbx_strand_id
1 'polypeptide(L)'
;MSKIYVSTYEDNGITRYAIYDGRYENQLYTEDFKPVIFDKEEEALARLAAYEEERKREDAALPFTLEEAQKYAESHYWKFASTYAKTAPHEYCIKKWLVDEDKLLYERFVATMKANFVIGYFYNHKNEYCILGDHYYWFGTLPDNLAVDLINRTTTDYLELKDGIYYYKGMNPEKK
;
A
#
# COMPACT_ATOMS: atom_id res chain seq x y z
N MET A 1 6.54 10.26 -12.38
CA MET A 1 6.20 10.48 -10.97
C MET A 1 4.73 10.81 -10.91
N SER A 2 3.92 9.86 -10.46
CA SER A 2 2.47 10.03 -10.36
C SER A 2 2.16 10.58 -8.98
N LYS A 3 1.27 11.58 -8.89
CA LYS A 3 0.85 12.18 -7.62
C LYS A 3 -0.65 12.31 -7.60
N ILE A 4 -1.23 12.33 -6.39
CA ILE A 4 -2.55 12.90 -6.24
C ILE A 4 -2.48 14.43 -6.31
N TYR A 5 -3.52 15.05 -6.85
CA TYR A 5 -3.59 16.51 -7.02
C TYR A 5 -5.03 17.02 -6.93
N VAL A 6 -5.21 18.30 -6.60
CA VAL A 6 -6.52 18.96 -6.56
C VAL A 6 -6.86 19.51 -7.95
N SER A 7 -8.11 19.32 -8.39
CA SER A 7 -8.66 20.00 -9.56
C SER A 7 -10.17 20.21 -9.42
N THR A 8 -10.76 20.97 -10.35
CA THR A 8 -12.21 21.20 -10.37
C THR A 8 -12.96 19.96 -10.81
N TYR A 9 -14.09 19.71 -10.18
CA TYR A 9 -15.01 18.61 -10.47
C TYR A 9 -16.41 19.18 -10.66
N GLU A 10 -17.04 18.87 -11.80
CA GLU A 10 -18.42 19.30 -12.06
C GLU A 10 -19.39 18.24 -11.52
N ASP A 11 -20.25 18.64 -10.57
CA ASP A 11 -21.31 17.80 -10.03
C ASP A 11 -22.66 18.50 -10.25
N ASN A 12 -23.43 18.02 -11.23
CA ASN A 12 -24.77 18.54 -11.54
C ASN A 12 -24.79 20.07 -11.78
N GLY A 13 -23.80 20.59 -12.52
CA GLY A 13 -23.66 22.02 -12.81
C GLY A 13 -23.12 22.86 -11.66
N ILE A 14 -22.70 22.23 -10.56
CA ILE A 14 -22.02 22.89 -9.44
C ILE A 14 -20.53 22.57 -9.54
N THR A 15 -19.69 23.61 -9.58
CA THR A 15 -18.24 23.46 -9.47
C THR A 15 -17.86 23.09 -8.05
N ARG A 16 -17.24 21.94 -7.88
CA ARG A 16 -16.60 21.45 -6.66
C ARG A 16 -15.11 21.22 -6.89
N TYR A 17 -14.41 20.79 -5.86
CA TYR A 17 -12.97 20.50 -5.90
C TYR A 17 -12.73 19.06 -5.47
N ALA A 18 -12.02 18.30 -6.28
CA ALA A 18 -11.76 16.89 -6.03
C ALA A 18 -10.26 16.57 -6.05
N ILE A 19 -9.90 15.48 -5.38
CA ILE A 19 -8.56 14.92 -5.45
C ILE A 19 -8.54 13.87 -6.55
N TYR A 20 -7.64 14.03 -7.51
CA TYR A 20 -7.42 13.13 -8.64
C TYR A 20 -6.21 12.26 -8.38
N ASP A 21 -6.24 11.04 -8.91
CA ASP A 21 -5.13 10.09 -8.93
C ASP A 21 -4.37 10.20 -10.25
N GLY A 22 -3.21 10.87 -10.23
CA GLY A 22 -2.38 11.07 -11.41
C GLY A 22 -1.72 9.81 -11.98
N ARG A 23 -2.01 8.61 -11.46
CA ARG A 23 -1.62 7.34 -12.11
C ARG A 23 -2.47 7.06 -13.35
N TYR A 24 -3.68 7.64 -13.41
CA TYR A 24 -4.67 7.38 -14.45
C TYR A 24 -5.27 8.69 -14.94
N GLU A 25 -5.68 8.73 -16.20
CA GLU A 25 -6.30 9.92 -16.77
C GLU A 25 -7.69 10.15 -16.16
N ASN A 26 -7.92 11.35 -15.63
CA ASN A 26 -9.21 11.78 -15.06
C ASN A 26 -9.80 10.87 -13.97
N GLN A 27 -8.97 10.09 -13.28
CA GLN A 27 -9.42 9.21 -12.21
C GLN A 27 -9.52 9.97 -10.89
N LEU A 28 -10.68 9.92 -10.25
CA LEU A 28 -10.85 10.43 -8.88
C LEU A 28 -10.12 9.51 -7.89
N TYR A 29 -9.38 10.12 -6.97
CA TYR A 29 -8.86 9.43 -5.80
C TYR A 29 -10.03 9.11 -4.85
N THR A 30 -10.01 7.91 -4.28
CA THR A 30 -11.07 7.43 -3.41
C THR A 30 -10.54 7.01 -2.05
N GLU A 31 -11.25 7.40 -0.99
CA GLU A 31 -11.14 6.82 0.35
C GLU A 31 -12.38 5.99 0.62
N ASP A 32 -12.23 4.75 1.09
CA ASP A 32 -13.36 3.86 1.40
C ASP A 32 -14.38 3.74 0.26
N PHE A 33 -13.86 3.62 -0.96
CA PHE A 33 -14.61 3.53 -2.22
C PHE A 33 -15.46 4.77 -2.54
N LYS A 34 -15.19 5.89 -1.87
CA LYS A 34 -15.86 7.17 -2.09
C LYS A 34 -14.87 8.20 -2.62
N PRO A 35 -15.23 8.93 -3.70
CA PRO A 35 -14.37 9.99 -4.22
C PRO A 35 -14.21 11.11 -3.17
N VAL A 36 -13.00 11.65 -3.09
CA VAL A 36 -12.66 12.73 -2.16
C VAL A 36 -12.95 14.07 -2.81
N ILE A 37 -14.09 14.68 -2.45
CA ILE A 37 -14.65 15.89 -3.06
C ILE A 37 -15.05 16.88 -1.96
N PHE A 38 -14.82 18.17 -2.22
CA PHE A 38 -15.08 19.29 -1.32
C PHE A 38 -15.83 20.41 -2.03
N ASP A 39 -16.56 21.21 -1.26
CA ASP A 39 -17.25 22.39 -1.78
C ASP A 39 -16.29 23.58 -1.94
N LYS A 40 -15.19 23.60 -1.19
CA LYS A 40 -14.18 24.67 -1.22
C LYS A 40 -12.81 24.15 -1.61
N GLU A 41 -12.09 24.92 -2.42
CA GLU A 41 -10.72 24.61 -2.84
C GLU A 41 -9.78 24.48 -1.64
N GLU A 42 -9.93 25.36 -0.66
CA GLU A 42 -9.11 25.39 0.56
C GLU A 42 -9.19 24.07 1.35
N GLU A 43 -10.37 23.44 1.39
CA GLU A 43 -10.57 22.16 2.07
C GLU A 43 -9.89 21.02 1.30
N ALA A 44 -9.98 21.03 -0.04
CA ALA A 44 -9.29 20.07 -0.90
C ALA A 44 -7.77 20.20 -0.79
N LEU A 45 -7.24 21.43 -0.80
CA LEU A 45 -5.82 21.71 -0.64
C LEU A 45 -5.33 21.33 0.76
N ALA A 46 -6.10 21.62 1.82
CA ALA A 46 -5.76 21.21 3.17
C ALA A 46 -5.72 19.67 3.30
N ARG A 47 -6.65 18.96 2.65
CA ARG A 47 -6.63 17.50 2.62
C ARG A 47 -5.42 16.96 1.86
N LEU A 48 -5.11 17.53 0.69
CA LEU A 48 -3.91 17.16 -0.07
C LEU A 48 -2.65 17.35 0.79
N ALA A 49 -2.50 18.51 1.43
CA ALA A 49 -1.37 18.79 2.31
C ALA A 49 -1.27 17.78 3.46
N ALA A 50 -2.39 17.36 4.08
CA ALA A 50 -2.38 16.34 5.12
C ALA A 50 -1.84 15.00 4.63
N TYR A 51 -2.20 14.55 3.42
CA TYR A 51 -1.63 13.34 2.84
C TYR A 51 -0.13 13.46 2.58
N GLU A 52 0.32 14.61 2.08
CA GLU A 52 1.74 14.84 1.80
C GLU A 52 2.57 14.86 3.11
N GLU A 53 2.03 15.45 4.18
CA GLU A 53 2.67 15.43 5.49
C GLU A 53 2.72 14.02 6.08
N GLU A 54 1.66 13.21 5.93
CA GLU A 54 1.68 11.81 6.33
C GLU A 54 2.73 11.02 5.54
N ARG A 55 2.82 11.22 4.22
CA ARG A 55 3.85 10.62 3.38
C ARG A 55 5.25 10.99 3.86
N LYS A 56 5.51 12.28 4.12
CA LYS A 56 6.81 12.77 4.61
C LYS A 56 7.18 12.14 5.95
N ARG A 57 6.20 11.99 6.85
CA ARG A 57 6.42 11.33 8.15
C ARG A 57 6.79 9.87 7.98
N GLU A 58 6.09 9.13 7.11
CA GLU A 58 6.41 7.73 6.79
C GLU A 58 7.82 7.61 6.19
N ASP A 59 8.21 8.50 5.28
CA ASP A 59 9.55 8.49 4.68
C ASP A 59 10.67 8.85 5.67
N ALA A 60 10.35 9.64 6.69
CA ALA A 60 11.27 9.98 7.76
C ALA A 60 11.30 8.92 8.89
N ALA A 61 10.44 7.91 8.84
CA ALA A 61 10.33 6.92 9.91
C ALA A 61 11.60 6.06 10.00
N LEU A 62 12.09 5.87 11.22
CA LEU A 62 13.24 4.99 11.47
C LEU A 62 12.81 3.52 11.38
N PRO A 63 13.43 2.72 10.49
CA PRO A 63 13.09 1.31 10.35
C PRO A 63 13.38 0.55 11.65
N PHE A 64 12.63 -0.52 11.87
CA PHE A 64 12.90 -1.53 12.87
C PHE A 64 14.11 -2.37 12.46
N THR A 65 14.66 -3.11 13.43
CA THR A 65 15.36 -4.37 13.11
C THR A 65 14.37 -5.39 12.53
N LEU A 66 14.86 -6.38 11.78
CA LEU A 66 13.99 -7.43 11.20
C LEU A 66 13.22 -8.22 12.29
N GLU A 67 13.84 -8.45 13.45
CA GLU A 67 13.19 -9.13 14.57
C GLU A 67 12.05 -8.30 15.17
N GLU A 68 12.25 -7.00 15.37
CA GLU A 68 11.21 -6.09 15.85
C GLU A 68 10.07 -5.95 14.83
N ALA A 69 10.40 -5.90 13.54
CA ALA A 69 9.41 -5.85 12.46
C ALA A 69 8.54 -7.11 12.44
N GLN A 70 9.14 -8.28 12.62
CA GLN A 70 8.40 -9.54 12.71
C GLN A 70 7.46 -9.53 13.93
N LYS A 71 7.96 -9.15 15.11
CA LYS A 71 7.14 -9.04 16.34
C LYS A 71 5.97 -8.07 16.16
N TYR A 72 6.22 -6.92 15.53
CA TYR A 72 5.17 -5.96 15.19
C TYR A 72 4.12 -6.58 14.26
N ALA A 73 4.54 -7.24 13.18
CA ALA A 73 3.62 -7.85 12.25
C ALA A 73 2.76 -8.96 12.89
N GLU A 74 3.34 -9.74 13.80
CA GLU A 74 2.65 -10.85 14.50
C GLU A 74 1.71 -10.37 15.61
N SER A 75 1.91 -9.18 16.17
CA SER A 75 1.07 -8.63 17.25
C SER A 75 -0.22 -7.95 16.78
N HIS A 76 -0.41 -7.79 15.47
CA HIS A 76 -1.53 -7.06 14.89
C HIS A 76 -2.58 -7.96 14.25
N TYR A 77 -3.80 -7.44 14.13
CA TYR A 77 -4.87 -8.11 13.40
C TYR A 77 -4.64 -8.05 11.89
N TRP A 78 -4.80 -9.20 11.24
CA TRP A 78 -4.80 -9.33 9.79
C TRP A 78 -6.12 -9.92 9.33
N LYS A 79 -6.72 -9.32 8.31
CA LYS A 79 -7.99 -9.77 7.75
C LYS A 79 -7.73 -10.60 6.51
N PHE A 80 -8.30 -11.80 6.46
CA PHE A 80 -8.25 -12.63 5.26
C PHE A 80 -8.96 -11.96 4.07
N ALA A 81 -8.32 -11.97 2.91
CA ALA A 81 -8.85 -11.42 1.66
C ALA A 81 -9.71 -12.46 0.91
N SER A 82 -11.03 -12.27 0.89
CA SER A 82 -11.94 -13.21 0.25
C SER A 82 -11.88 -13.21 -1.29
N THR A 83 -11.50 -12.09 -1.92
CA THR A 83 -11.58 -11.89 -3.38
C THR A 83 -10.65 -12.82 -4.16
N TYR A 84 -9.51 -13.21 -3.59
CA TYR A 84 -8.51 -14.08 -4.23
C TYR A 84 -8.25 -15.38 -3.46
N ALA A 85 -9.16 -15.78 -2.57
CA ALA A 85 -8.98 -16.92 -1.67
C ALA A 85 -8.58 -18.23 -2.37
N LYS A 86 -9.01 -18.43 -3.62
CA LYS A 86 -8.73 -19.65 -4.41
C LYS A 86 -7.42 -19.61 -5.20
N THR A 87 -6.92 -18.43 -5.55
CA THR A 87 -5.82 -18.28 -6.51
C THR A 87 -4.57 -17.67 -5.89
N ALA A 88 -4.75 -16.73 -4.97
CA ALA A 88 -3.68 -16.06 -4.24
C ALA A 88 -4.19 -15.72 -2.82
N PRO A 89 -4.36 -16.73 -1.94
CA PRO A 89 -4.81 -16.49 -0.58
C PRO A 89 -3.80 -15.60 0.16
N HIS A 90 -4.32 -14.52 0.75
CA HIS A 90 -3.54 -13.55 1.51
C HIS A 90 -4.39 -12.88 2.57
N GLU A 91 -3.72 -12.20 3.48
CA GLU A 91 -4.33 -11.35 4.47
C GLU A 91 -3.86 -9.91 4.30
N TYR A 92 -4.59 -8.95 4.86
CA TYR A 92 -4.22 -7.55 4.84
C TYR A 92 -4.44 -6.88 6.18
N CYS A 93 -3.61 -5.89 6.47
CA CYS A 93 -3.74 -4.96 7.59
C CYS A 93 -3.93 -3.56 7.02
N ILE A 94 -4.95 -2.84 7.50
CA ILE A 94 -5.21 -1.45 7.10
C ILE A 94 -4.82 -0.53 8.26
N LYS A 95 -4.00 0.48 7.97
CA LYS A 95 -3.50 1.46 8.95
C LYS A 95 -4.62 2.15 9.73
N LYS A 96 -5.76 2.42 9.09
CA LYS A 96 -6.91 3.08 9.73
C LYS A 96 -7.58 2.25 10.84
N TRP A 97 -7.33 0.95 10.91
CA TRP A 97 -7.85 0.08 11.98
C TRP A 97 -7.05 0.19 13.28
N LEU A 98 -5.88 0.81 13.22
CA LEU A 98 -4.93 0.90 14.31
C LEU A 98 -5.24 2.10 15.20
N VAL A 99 -4.82 2.01 16.47
CA VAL A 99 -4.74 3.18 17.36
C VAL A 99 -3.55 4.07 16.95
N ASP A 100 -3.52 5.30 17.43
CA ASP A 100 -2.54 6.29 16.94
C ASP A 100 -1.08 5.89 17.22
N GLU A 101 -0.81 5.23 18.34
CA GLU A 101 0.52 4.68 18.65
C GLU A 101 0.94 3.63 17.62
N ASP A 102 0.03 2.72 17.27
CA ASP A 102 0.29 1.64 16.31
C ASP A 102 0.38 2.16 14.88
N LYS A 103 -0.29 3.27 14.54
CA LYS A 103 -0.11 3.93 13.23
C LYS A 103 1.31 4.44 13.02
N LEU A 104 1.97 4.93 14.08
CA LEU A 104 3.37 5.36 14.01
C LEU A 104 4.31 4.15 13.85
N LEU A 105 4.01 3.05 14.53
CA LEU A 105 4.75 1.79 14.36
C LEU A 105 4.54 1.19 12.97
N TYR A 106 3.34 1.34 12.39
CA TYR A 106 3.04 0.94 11.01
C TYR A 106 3.96 1.65 10.01
N GLU A 107 4.18 2.97 10.16
CA GLU A 107 5.08 3.73 9.30
C GLU A 107 6.53 3.22 9.40
N ARG A 108 6.99 2.90 10.62
CA ARG A 108 8.30 2.26 10.82
C ARG A 108 8.36 0.89 10.16
N PHE A 109 7.28 0.12 10.20
CA PHE A 109 7.19 -1.17 9.52
C PHE A 109 7.29 -1.01 8.00
N VAL A 110 6.59 -0.04 7.41
CA VAL A 110 6.71 0.31 5.99
C VAL A 110 8.14 0.74 5.63
N ALA A 111 8.78 1.58 6.44
CA ALA A 111 10.18 1.97 6.24
C ALA A 111 11.12 0.75 6.30
N THR A 112 10.85 -0.19 7.20
CA THR A 112 11.61 -1.46 7.29
C THR A 112 11.43 -2.31 6.03
N MET A 113 10.19 -2.43 5.53
CA MET A 113 9.91 -3.14 4.29
C MET A 113 10.68 -2.53 3.12
N LYS A 114 10.59 -1.21 2.92
CA LYS A 114 11.29 -0.49 1.84
C LYS A 114 12.81 -0.68 1.90
N ALA A 115 13.39 -0.69 3.10
CA ALA A 115 14.82 -0.90 3.30
C ALA A 115 15.29 -2.34 3.01
N ASN A 116 14.37 -3.31 2.98
CA ASN A 116 14.68 -4.74 2.90
C ASN A 116 13.95 -5.44 1.73
N PHE A 117 13.47 -4.68 0.74
CA PHE A 117 12.77 -5.28 -0.37
C PHE A 117 13.67 -6.19 -1.21
N VAL A 118 13.13 -7.35 -1.52
CA VAL A 118 13.63 -8.27 -2.53
C VAL A 118 12.67 -8.28 -3.72
N ILE A 119 13.21 -8.58 -4.90
CA ILE A 119 12.39 -8.69 -6.10
C ILE A 119 11.71 -10.06 -6.13
N GLY A 120 10.41 -10.04 -6.41
CA GLY A 120 9.68 -11.24 -6.77
C GLY A 120 8.69 -11.00 -7.89
N TYR A 121 8.07 -12.07 -8.36
CA TYR A 121 7.07 -12.04 -9.42
C TYR A 121 5.79 -12.73 -8.97
N PHE A 122 4.67 -12.05 -9.20
CA PHE A 122 3.35 -12.64 -9.19
C PHE A 122 2.85 -12.70 -10.63
N TYR A 123 2.73 -13.91 -11.20
CA TYR A 123 2.67 -14.10 -12.66
C TYR A 123 3.86 -13.41 -13.36
N ASN A 124 3.59 -12.51 -14.31
CA ASN A 124 4.59 -11.72 -15.02
C ASN A 124 4.76 -10.31 -14.43
N HIS A 125 4.14 -10.03 -13.27
CA HIS A 125 4.22 -8.75 -12.62
C HIS A 125 5.34 -8.76 -11.59
N LYS A 126 6.36 -7.93 -11.84
CA LYS A 126 7.43 -7.66 -10.89
C LYS A 126 6.83 -6.95 -9.68
N ASN A 127 7.11 -7.47 -8.50
CA ASN A 127 6.73 -6.92 -7.20
C ASN A 127 7.95 -6.81 -6.28
N GLU A 128 7.77 -6.02 -5.23
CA GLU A 128 8.71 -5.87 -4.13
C GLU A 128 8.13 -6.57 -2.90
N TYR A 129 8.89 -7.50 -2.34
CA TYR A 129 8.50 -8.29 -1.17
C TYR A 129 9.46 -8.02 -0.02
N CYS A 130 8.96 -7.96 1.20
CA CYS A 130 9.76 -8.06 2.40
C CYS A 130 9.49 -9.43 3.03
N ILE A 131 10.53 -10.21 3.34
CA ILE A 131 10.38 -11.57 3.90
C ILE A 131 10.77 -11.53 5.38
N LEU A 132 9.84 -11.91 6.26
CA LEU A 132 10.06 -11.98 7.71
C LEU A 132 9.49 -13.30 8.22
N GLY A 133 10.38 -14.21 8.64
CA GLY A 133 10.01 -15.55 9.07
C GLY A 133 9.26 -16.32 7.98
N ASP A 134 8.10 -16.87 8.35
CA ASP A 134 7.27 -17.69 7.46
C ASP A 134 6.34 -16.86 6.54
N HIS A 135 6.43 -15.52 6.59
CA HIS A 135 5.59 -14.63 5.81
C HIS A 135 6.40 -13.72 4.89
N TYR A 136 5.79 -13.37 3.76
CA TYR A 136 6.23 -12.24 2.95
C TYR A 136 5.14 -11.17 2.87
N TYR A 137 5.57 -9.93 2.74
CA TYR A 137 4.75 -8.73 2.86
C TYR A 137 4.91 -7.85 1.62
N TRP A 138 3.83 -7.19 1.20
CA TRP A 138 3.84 -6.24 0.09
C TRP A 138 2.74 -5.21 0.24
N PHE A 139 2.89 -4.07 -0.43
CA PHE A 139 1.83 -3.10 -0.64
C PHE A 139 1.81 -2.69 -2.12
N GLY A 140 0.68 -2.15 -2.57
CA GLY A 140 0.52 -1.76 -3.98
C GLY A 140 1.38 -0.55 -4.35
N THR A 141 1.59 -0.34 -5.66
CA THR A 141 2.13 0.94 -6.15
C THR A 141 1.18 2.06 -5.80
N LEU A 142 1.66 3.15 -5.20
CA LEU A 142 0.88 4.31 -4.81
C LEU A 142 1.35 5.55 -5.58
N PRO A 143 0.52 6.61 -5.67
CA PRO A 143 1.00 7.95 -5.98
C PRO A 143 2.13 8.37 -5.03
N ASP A 144 3.14 9.07 -5.53
CA ASP A 144 4.40 9.36 -4.85
C ASP A 144 4.21 10.19 -3.57
N ASN A 145 3.12 10.95 -3.49
CA ASN A 145 2.74 11.78 -2.34
C ASN A 145 1.65 11.14 -1.45
N LEU A 146 1.46 9.82 -1.51
CA LEU A 146 0.58 9.06 -0.61
C LEU A 146 1.33 8.05 0.26
N ALA A 147 1.09 8.09 1.56
CA ALA A 147 1.58 7.08 2.50
C ALA A 147 0.91 5.72 2.26
N VAL A 148 1.55 4.65 2.71
CA VAL A 148 0.98 3.30 2.64
C VAL A 148 -0.15 3.17 3.65
N ASP A 149 -1.33 2.78 3.19
CA ASP A 149 -2.53 2.62 4.00
C ASP A 149 -2.92 1.13 4.20
N LEU A 150 -2.42 0.25 3.35
CA LEU A 150 -2.68 -1.19 3.37
C LEU A 150 -1.43 -2.00 3.06
N ILE A 151 -1.12 -2.96 3.93
CA ILE A 151 -0.10 -3.99 3.71
C ILE A 151 -0.80 -5.32 3.57
N ASN A 152 -0.37 -6.10 2.60
CA ASN A 152 -0.75 -7.49 2.42
C ASN A 152 0.35 -8.41 2.93
N ARG A 153 -0.02 -9.61 3.36
CA ARG A 153 0.91 -10.69 3.67
C ARG A 153 0.36 -12.05 3.24
N THR A 154 1.24 -13.01 3.04
CA THR A 154 0.90 -14.44 3.02
C THR A 154 2.14 -15.26 3.32
N THR A 155 1.99 -16.58 3.42
CA THR A 155 3.09 -17.49 3.74
C THR A 155 4.11 -17.61 2.60
N THR A 156 5.39 -17.71 2.95
CA THR A 156 6.48 -18.02 2.02
C THR A 156 6.37 -19.40 1.39
N ASP A 157 5.49 -20.27 1.88
CA ASP A 157 5.17 -21.55 1.25
C ASP A 157 4.65 -21.40 -0.18
N TYR A 158 4.10 -20.24 -0.54
CA TYR A 158 3.70 -19.93 -1.91
C TYR A 158 4.83 -19.44 -2.80
N LEU A 159 6.05 -19.25 -2.28
CA LEU A 159 7.18 -18.74 -3.05
C LEU A 159 8.24 -19.82 -3.33
N GLU A 160 8.81 -19.76 -4.52
CA GLU A 160 10.04 -20.48 -4.88
C GLU A 160 11.13 -19.47 -5.26
N LEU A 161 12.37 -19.72 -4.82
CA LEU A 161 13.52 -18.89 -5.15
C LEU A 161 14.25 -19.51 -6.35
N LYS A 162 14.38 -18.75 -7.45
CA LYS A 162 15.11 -19.14 -8.67
C LYS A 162 16.04 -18.00 -9.05
N ASP A 163 17.33 -18.28 -9.13
CA ASP A 163 18.36 -17.32 -9.53
C ASP A 163 18.32 -15.99 -8.75
N GLY A 164 18.02 -16.06 -7.44
CA GLY A 164 17.92 -14.89 -6.57
C GLY A 164 16.61 -14.10 -6.69
N ILE A 165 15.63 -14.59 -7.45
CA ILE A 165 14.33 -13.98 -7.67
C ILE A 165 13.22 -14.90 -7.12
N TYR A 166 12.28 -14.32 -6.38
CA TYR A 166 11.13 -15.06 -5.87
C TYR A 166 10.01 -15.17 -6.90
N TYR A 167 9.40 -16.34 -7.03
CA TYR A 167 8.25 -16.59 -7.91
C TYR A 167 7.12 -17.24 -7.13
N TYR A 168 5.88 -16.90 -7.47
CA TYR A 168 4.71 -17.59 -6.92
C TYR A 168 4.61 -19.03 -7.49
N LYS A 169 4.63 -20.04 -6.63
CA LYS A 169 4.61 -21.46 -6.98
C LYS A 169 3.41 -21.82 -7.84
N GLY A 170 3.63 -22.74 -8.79
CA GLY A 170 2.57 -23.25 -9.66
C GLY A 170 2.11 -22.28 -10.75
N MET A 171 2.67 -21.06 -10.79
CA MET A 171 2.40 -20.06 -11.82
C MET A 171 3.67 -19.83 -12.64
N ASN A 172 3.89 -20.71 -13.63
CA ASN A 172 5.09 -20.66 -14.46
C ASN A 172 4.94 -19.54 -15.52
N PRO A 173 5.78 -18.48 -15.53
CA PRO A 173 5.69 -17.39 -16.50
C PRO A 173 5.95 -17.84 -17.95
N GLU A 174 6.56 -19.01 -18.13
CA GLU A 174 6.89 -19.61 -19.43
C GLU A 174 5.73 -20.36 -20.11
N LYS A 175 4.59 -20.56 -19.43
CA LYS A 175 3.39 -21.13 -20.05
C LYS A 175 2.52 -20.01 -20.63
N LYS A 176 2.92 -19.49 -21.80
CA LYS A 176 2.02 -18.79 -22.72
C LYS A 176 1.51 -19.75 -23.77
#